data_AF-A0A818FXT6-F1
#
_entry.id   AF-A0A818FXT6-F1
#
_cell.length_a   1.000
_cell.length_b   1.000
_cell.length_c   1.000
_cell.angle_alpha   90.00
_cell.angle_beta   90.00
_cell.angle_gamma   90.00
#
_symmetry.space_group_name_H-M   'P 1'
#
loop_
_entity.id
_entity.type
_entity.pdbx_description
1 polymer ?
#
loop_
_entity_poly.entity_id
_entity_poly.type
_entity_poly.pdbx_seq_one_letter_code
_entity_poly.pdbx_strand_id
1 'polypeptide(L)'
;TEKEILHGILSASDANQRTLCFLREIENIHDHITNSKVSKFIDMLYSNDGQPKLDSEAESLLNNLKYKRIPSVLQSSNIYSYKVHWTPMGINRKDHAEYITRFNDDFYNAIKQQIDQCIQSRILIGSDPLQHEILEHAIQCKTYVAKFHGRTDVLSRLKEYIMNEEENRACIVYGASGCGKISVLAKAAVEVY
;
A
#
# COMPACT_ATOMS: atom_id res chain seq x y z
N THR A 1 -11.26 1.20 -2.34
CA THR A 1 -10.71 2.46 -2.87
C THR A 1 -10.53 3.56 -1.84
N GLU A 2 -11.57 4.16 -1.24
CA GLU A 2 -11.36 5.32 -0.35
C GLU A 2 -10.48 5.02 0.87
N LYS A 3 -10.70 3.90 1.56
CA LYS A 3 -9.85 3.48 2.70
C LYS A 3 -8.39 3.24 2.30
N GLU A 4 -8.14 2.74 1.09
CA GLU A 4 -6.77 2.51 0.58
C GLU A 4 -6.07 3.84 0.32
N ILE A 5 -6.78 4.83 -0.22
CA ILE A 5 -6.25 6.17 -0.45
C ILE A 5 -5.99 6.88 0.87
N LEU A 6 -6.90 6.76 1.83
CA LEU A 6 -6.74 7.35 3.15
C LEU A 6 -5.50 6.80 3.86
N HIS A 7 -5.38 5.49 3.98
CA HIS A 7 -4.29 4.87 4.73
C HIS A 7 -2.97 4.80 3.94
N GLY A 8 -3.04 4.61 2.63
CA GLY A 8 -1.87 4.42 1.78
C GLY A 8 -1.24 5.73 1.28
N ILE A 9 -2.02 6.82 1.23
CA ILE A 9 -1.53 8.11 0.75
C ILE A 9 -1.70 9.18 1.82
N LEU A 10 -2.93 9.46 2.24
CA LEU A 10 -3.22 10.69 2.98
C LEU A 10 -2.75 10.68 4.43
N SER A 11 -2.73 9.50 5.05
CA SER A 11 -2.28 9.29 6.43
C SER A 11 -0.90 8.64 6.53
N ALA A 12 -0.27 8.31 5.39
CA ALA A 12 1.03 7.65 5.35
C ALA A 12 2.16 8.67 5.52
N SER A 13 2.99 8.51 6.54
CA SER A 13 4.15 9.38 6.79
C SER A 13 5.22 9.30 5.70
N ASP A 14 5.24 8.22 4.94
CA ASP A 14 6.19 7.90 3.89
C ASP A 14 5.55 7.83 2.49
N ALA A 15 4.37 8.44 2.31
CA ALA A 15 3.63 8.42 1.05
C ALA A 15 4.50 8.78 -0.17
N ASN A 16 5.34 9.81 -0.05
CA ASN A 16 6.23 10.23 -1.13
C ASN A 16 7.31 9.22 -1.55
N GLN A 17 7.63 8.27 -0.68
CA GLN A 17 8.67 7.26 -0.96
C GLN A 17 8.07 6.01 -1.61
N ARG A 18 6.76 5.81 -1.49
CA ARG A 18 6.09 4.54 -1.81
C ARG A 18 4.90 4.67 -2.75
N THR A 19 4.47 5.89 -3.06
CA THR A 19 3.25 6.13 -3.81
C THR A 19 3.54 6.98 -5.03
N LEU A 20 2.98 6.53 -6.16
CA LEU A 20 2.87 7.28 -7.41
C LEU A 20 1.38 7.48 -7.70
N CYS A 21 1.01 8.65 -8.20
CA CYS A 21 -0.36 8.98 -8.58
C CYS A 21 -0.43 9.24 -10.07
N PHE A 22 -1.26 8.47 -10.79
CA PHE A 22 -1.51 8.65 -12.21
C PHE A 22 -2.97 9.08 -12.41
N LEU A 23 -3.17 10.30 -12.89
CA LEU A 23 -4.46 10.95 -13.07
C LEU A 23 -4.78 11.06 -14.55
N ARG A 24 -5.94 10.54 -14.96
CA ARG A 24 -6.51 10.79 -16.28
C ARG A 24 -7.68 11.76 -16.15
N GLU A 25 -7.66 12.81 -16.97
CA GLU A 25 -8.73 13.78 -17.15
C GLU A 25 -9.31 13.59 -18.55
N ILE A 26 -10.62 13.37 -18.64
CA ILE A 26 -11.33 13.22 -19.90
C ILE A 26 -12.10 14.51 -20.14
N GLU A 27 -11.53 15.43 -20.92
CA GLU A 27 -11.91 16.86 -20.90
C GLU A 27 -13.36 17.11 -21.35
N ASN A 28 -13.82 16.38 -22.35
CA ASN A 28 -15.14 16.54 -22.94
C ASN A 28 -16.15 15.48 -22.46
N ILE A 29 -15.89 14.73 -21.38
CA ILE A 29 -16.74 13.59 -21.01
C ILE A 29 -18.19 13.99 -20.69
N HIS A 30 -18.39 15.20 -20.16
CA HIS A 30 -19.73 15.73 -19.85
C HIS A 30 -20.59 15.99 -21.10
N ASP A 31 -19.96 16.19 -22.26
CA ASP A 31 -20.69 16.35 -23.53
C ASP A 31 -21.25 15.02 -24.05
N HIS A 32 -20.84 13.89 -23.45
CA HIS A 32 -21.17 12.53 -23.90
C HIS A 32 -21.97 11.72 -22.87
N ILE A 33 -22.63 12.34 -21.90
CA ILE A 33 -23.38 11.65 -20.82
C ILE A 33 -24.47 10.67 -21.32
N THR A 34 -24.95 10.84 -22.55
CA THR A 34 -25.93 9.94 -23.18
C THR A 34 -25.28 8.68 -23.75
N ASN A 35 -23.95 8.64 -23.91
CA ASN A 35 -23.23 7.47 -24.36
C ASN A 35 -23.21 6.41 -23.25
N SER A 36 -23.72 5.22 -23.55
CA SER A 36 -23.88 4.12 -22.59
C SER A 36 -22.58 3.65 -21.94
N LYS A 37 -21.41 3.98 -22.51
CA LYS A 37 -20.11 3.64 -21.94
C LYS A 37 -19.60 4.66 -20.91
N VAL A 38 -20.17 5.86 -20.85
CA VAL A 38 -19.69 6.95 -19.97
C VAL A 38 -19.91 6.63 -18.49
N SER A 39 -20.96 5.88 -18.14
CA SER A 39 -21.22 5.40 -16.76
C SER A 39 -20.08 4.55 -16.17
N LYS A 40 -19.16 4.05 -16.99
CA LYS A 40 -17.97 3.31 -16.53
C LYS A 40 -16.83 4.23 -16.07
N PHE A 41 -16.95 5.54 -16.30
CA PHE A 41 -15.88 6.52 -16.11
C PHE A 41 -16.27 7.70 -15.22
N ILE A 42 -17.56 8.00 -15.13
CA ILE A 42 -18.12 9.01 -14.22
C ILE A 42 -19.35 8.44 -13.52
N ASP A 43 -19.56 8.87 -12.28
CA ASP A 43 -20.74 8.50 -11.51
C ASP A 43 -21.96 9.24 -12.06
N MET A 44 -23.00 8.47 -12.37
CA MET A 44 -24.25 8.98 -12.94
C MET A 44 -25.44 8.57 -12.09
N LEU A 45 -26.36 9.51 -11.91
CA LEU A 45 -27.70 9.30 -11.39
C LEU A 45 -28.68 9.18 -12.56
N TYR A 46 -29.85 8.60 -12.28
CA TYR A 46 -30.96 8.57 -13.23
C TYR A 46 -32.10 9.38 -12.65
N SER A 47 -32.60 10.32 -13.45
CA SER A 47 -33.80 11.09 -13.09
C SER A 47 -35.03 10.18 -13.08
N ASN A 48 -36.13 10.63 -12.49
CA ASN A 48 -37.41 9.90 -12.47
C ASN A 48 -37.89 9.52 -13.88
N ASP A 49 -37.49 10.31 -14.88
CA ASP A 49 -37.85 10.17 -16.29
C ASP A 49 -36.88 9.22 -17.05
N GLY A 50 -35.96 8.56 -16.34
CA GLY A 50 -34.96 7.64 -16.88
C GLY A 50 -33.77 8.31 -17.58
N GLN A 51 -33.70 9.64 -17.59
CA GLN A 51 -32.60 10.37 -18.21
C GLN A 51 -31.34 10.34 -17.35
N PRO A 52 -30.16 10.05 -17.94
CA PRO A 52 -28.89 10.07 -17.22
C PRO A 52 -28.55 11.50 -16.81
N LYS A 53 -28.08 11.65 -15.57
CA LYS A 53 -27.65 12.92 -14.98
C LYS A 53 -26.33 12.69 -14.26
N LEU A 54 -25.42 13.66 -14.33
CA LEU A 54 -24.17 13.60 -13.58
C LEU A 54 -24.44 13.63 -12.07
N ASP A 55 -23.72 12.79 -11.32
CA ASP A 55 -23.64 12.92 -9.87
C ASP A 55 -22.66 14.04 -9.50
N SER A 56 -23.19 15.25 -9.28
CA SER A 56 -22.39 16.43 -8.94
C SER A 56 -21.68 16.32 -7.58
N GLU A 57 -22.22 15.54 -6.64
CA GLU A 57 -21.58 15.35 -5.33
C GLU A 57 -20.35 14.47 -5.49
N ALA A 58 -20.49 13.33 -6.18
CA ALA A 58 -19.37 12.43 -6.47
C ALA A 58 -18.28 13.14 -7.28
N GLU A 59 -18.66 13.95 -8.27
CA GLU A 59 -17.71 14.75 -9.07
C GLU A 59 -16.93 15.75 -8.19
N SER A 60 -17.63 16.47 -7.30
CA SER A 60 -17.00 17.43 -6.38
C SER A 60 -16.01 16.74 -5.44
N LEU A 61 -16.38 15.58 -4.88
CA LEU A 61 -15.51 14.78 -4.01
C LEU A 61 -14.27 14.28 -4.77
N LEU A 62 -14.44 13.81 -6.01
CA LEU A 62 -13.34 13.36 -6.85
C LEU A 62 -12.39 14.51 -7.21
N ASN A 63 -12.92 15.68 -7.56
CA ASN A 63 -12.12 16.88 -7.87
C ASN A 63 -11.37 17.38 -6.63
N ASN A 64 -12.00 17.37 -5.45
CA ASN A 64 -11.34 17.68 -4.20
C ASN A 64 -10.17 16.72 -3.93
N LEU A 65 -10.36 15.43 -4.16
CA LEU A 65 -9.32 14.43 -4.00
C LEU A 65 -8.13 14.67 -4.96
N LYS A 66 -8.40 14.83 -6.25
CA LYS A 66 -7.38 14.99 -7.31
C LYS A 66 -6.56 16.26 -7.16
N TYR A 67 -7.22 17.40 -6.92
CA TYR A 67 -6.59 18.71 -7.04
C TYR A 67 -6.26 19.38 -5.70
N LYS A 68 -6.75 18.85 -4.57
CA LYS A 68 -6.44 19.40 -3.24
C LYS A 68 -5.77 18.38 -2.34
N ARG A 69 -6.42 17.25 -2.07
CA ARG A 69 -5.94 16.29 -1.05
C ARG A 69 -4.66 15.58 -1.48
N ILE A 70 -4.62 15.01 -2.68
CA ILE A 70 -3.42 14.30 -3.17
C ILE A 70 -2.22 15.26 -3.27
N PRO A 71 -2.32 16.44 -3.91
CA PRO A 71 -1.19 17.37 -4.00
C PRO A 71 -0.74 17.97 -2.66
N SER A 72 -1.60 17.94 -1.62
CA SER A 72 -1.20 18.38 -0.27
C SER A 72 -0.26 17.41 0.45
N VAL A 73 -0.15 16.16 -0.04
CA VAL A 73 0.66 15.10 0.58
C VAL A 73 1.76 14.61 -0.36
N LEU A 74 1.45 14.43 -1.65
CA LEU A 74 2.41 13.97 -2.65
C LEU A 74 3.13 15.14 -3.33
N GLN A 75 4.43 14.99 -3.51
CA GLN A 75 5.26 15.86 -4.31
C GLN A 75 4.85 15.77 -5.78
N SER A 76 5.00 16.88 -6.51
CA SER A 76 4.65 16.96 -7.92
C SER A 76 5.36 15.94 -8.80
N SER A 77 6.58 15.53 -8.44
CA SER A 77 7.33 14.49 -9.15
C SER A 77 6.68 13.11 -9.09
N ASN A 78 5.81 12.86 -8.11
CA ASN A 78 5.07 11.61 -7.95
C ASN A 78 3.66 11.66 -8.56
N ILE A 79 3.27 12.79 -9.18
CA ILE A 79 1.93 13.00 -9.75
C ILE A 79 2.03 13.18 -11.26
N TYR A 80 1.47 12.22 -11.99
CA TYR A 80 1.43 12.19 -13.44
C TYR A 80 0.01 12.46 -13.91
N SER A 81 -0.19 13.48 -14.75
CA SER A 81 -1.52 13.87 -15.23
C SER A 81 -1.59 13.81 -16.75
N TYR A 82 -2.67 13.21 -17.26
CA TYR A 82 -2.92 13.01 -18.68
C TYR A 82 -4.29 13.54 -19.06
N LYS A 83 -4.33 14.40 -20.07
CA LYS A 83 -5.57 14.91 -20.66
C LYS A 83 -5.89 14.13 -21.92
N VAL A 84 -7.11 13.63 -22.02
CA VAL A 84 -7.60 12.88 -23.19
C VAL A 84 -9.00 13.33 -23.55
N HIS A 85 -9.42 13.04 -24.78
CA HIS A 85 -10.76 13.32 -25.25
C HIS A 85 -11.55 12.02 -25.37
N TRP A 86 -12.81 12.04 -24.95
CA TRP A 86 -13.76 10.98 -25.19
C TRP A 86 -14.03 10.85 -26.69
N THR A 87 -14.07 9.60 -27.17
CA THR A 87 -14.50 9.25 -28.53
C THR A 87 -15.80 8.45 -28.48
N PRO A 88 -16.56 8.31 -29.58
CA PRO A 88 -17.77 7.48 -29.59
C PRO A 88 -17.55 6.04 -29.12
N MET A 89 -16.34 5.51 -29.32
CA MET A 89 -15.94 4.18 -28.85
C MET A 89 -15.48 4.14 -27.39
N GLY A 90 -15.37 5.30 -26.74
CA GLY A 90 -14.77 5.50 -25.41
C GLY A 90 -13.25 5.49 -25.47
N ILE A 91 -12.62 5.41 -24.29
CA ILE A 91 -11.16 5.28 -24.20
C ILE A 91 -10.73 3.91 -24.76
N ASN A 92 -9.92 3.91 -25.81
CA ASN A 92 -9.51 2.70 -26.52
C ASN A 92 -8.08 2.80 -27.08
N ARG A 93 -7.48 1.63 -27.36
CA ARG A 93 -6.07 1.52 -27.79
C ARG A 93 -5.75 2.22 -29.11
N LYS A 94 -6.71 2.30 -30.04
CA LYS A 94 -6.49 2.87 -31.36
C LYS A 94 -6.47 4.39 -31.30
N ASP A 95 -7.51 4.98 -30.73
CA ASP A 95 -7.68 6.44 -30.71
C ASP A 95 -6.82 7.12 -29.64
N HIS A 96 -6.35 6.36 -28.64
CA HIS A 96 -5.56 6.89 -27.51
C HIS A 96 -4.18 6.26 -27.42
N ALA A 97 -3.62 5.81 -28.55
CA ALA A 97 -2.34 5.13 -28.59
C ALA A 97 -1.22 5.98 -27.97
N GLU A 98 -1.16 7.28 -28.29
CA GLU A 98 -0.16 8.20 -27.75
C GLU A 98 -0.25 8.33 -26.23
N TYR A 99 -1.46 8.54 -25.69
CA TYR A 99 -1.69 8.57 -24.24
C TYR A 99 -1.25 7.27 -23.57
N ILE A 100 -1.63 6.12 -24.13
CA ILE A 100 -1.33 4.81 -23.54
C ILE A 100 0.18 4.54 -23.57
N THR A 101 0.86 4.86 -24.67
CA THR A 101 2.32 4.72 -24.77
C THR A 101 3.00 5.58 -23.72
N ARG A 102 2.64 6.87 -23.65
CA ARG A 102 3.23 7.78 -22.66
C ARG A 102 2.97 7.32 -21.22
N PHE A 103 1.74 6.92 -20.90
CA PHE A 103 1.40 6.38 -19.58
C PHE A 103 2.24 5.15 -19.24
N ASN A 104 2.43 4.22 -20.18
CA ASN A 104 3.24 3.03 -19.97
C ASN A 104 4.71 3.36 -19.70
N ASP A 105 5.27 4.29 -20.49
CA ASP A 105 6.66 4.72 -20.32
C ASP A 105 6.88 5.42 -18.98
N ASP A 106 6.00 6.37 -18.64
CA ASP A 106 6.03 7.09 -17.36
C ASP A 106 5.87 6.12 -16.19
N PHE A 107 4.92 5.18 -16.28
CA PHE A 107 4.70 4.15 -15.26
C PHE A 107 5.91 3.25 -15.07
N TYR A 108 6.47 2.72 -16.17
CA TYR A 108 7.63 1.84 -16.13
C TYR A 108 8.84 2.55 -15.50
N ASN A 109 9.16 3.76 -15.97
CA ASN A 109 10.30 4.52 -15.50
C ASN A 109 10.15 4.91 -14.03
N ALA A 110 8.97 5.36 -13.61
CA ALA A 110 8.72 5.76 -12.23
C ALA A 110 8.82 4.58 -11.25
N ILE A 111 8.25 3.42 -11.60
CA ILE A 111 8.35 2.21 -10.76
C ILE A 111 9.79 1.73 -10.69
N LYS A 112 10.49 1.68 -11.82
CA LYS A 112 11.91 1.31 -11.85
C LYS A 112 12.74 2.21 -10.94
N GLN A 113 12.55 3.52 -11.04
CA GLN A 113 13.26 4.49 -10.21
C GLN A 113 12.96 4.30 -8.71
N GLN A 114 11.70 4.03 -8.33
CA GLN A 114 11.37 3.74 -6.93
C GLN A 114 12.04 2.46 -6.43
N ILE A 115 12.12 1.42 -7.24
CA ILE A 115 12.81 0.17 -6.88
C ILE A 115 14.31 0.43 -6.70
N ASP A 116 14.94 1.14 -7.64
CA ASP A 116 16.37 1.47 -7.58
C ASP A 116 16.69 2.28 -6.31
N GLN A 117 15.85 3.27 -5.96
CA GLN A 117 15.98 4.04 -4.72
C GLN A 117 15.80 3.17 -3.46
N CYS A 118 14.84 2.25 -3.47
CA CYS A 118 14.64 1.30 -2.37
C CYS A 118 15.87 0.40 -2.18
N ILE A 119 16.48 -0.09 -3.26
CA ILE A 119 17.68 -0.93 -3.18
C ILE A 119 18.87 -0.12 -2.67
N GLN A 120 19.09 1.09 -3.20
CA GLN A 120 20.19 1.96 -2.76
C GLN A 120 20.07 2.30 -1.27
N SER A 121 18.87 2.61 -0.77
CA SER A 121 18.67 2.90 0.65
C SER A 121 19.00 1.70 1.55
N ARG A 122 18.76 0.47 1.10
CA ARG A 122 19.13 -0.76 1.82
C ARG A 122 20.65 -0.99 1.84
N ILE A 123 21.33 -0.74 0.72
CA ILE A 123 22.80 -0.89 0.63
C ILE A 123 23.50 0.11 1.56
N LEU A 124 22.98 1.35 1.64
CA LEU A 124 23.52 2.40 2.50
C LEU A 124 23.40 2.13 4.00
N ILE A 125 22.47 1.26 4.42
CA ILE A 125 22.29 0.89 5.84
C ILE A 125 23.39 -0.06 6.35
N GLY A 126 24.33 -0.48 5.49
CA GLY A 126 25.46 -1.32 5.88
C GLY A 126 25.05 -2.78 5.87
N SER A 127 25.23 -3.44 4.72
CA SER A 127 24.79 -4.81 4.51
C SER A 127 25.81 -5.82 5.04
N ASP A 128 25.88 -5.97 6.37
CA ASP A 128 26.13 -7.31 6.90
C ASP A 128 24.79 -8.07 6.86
N PRO A 129 24.65 -9.13 6.04
CA PRO A 129 23.44 -9.94 6.01
C PRO A 129 22.99 -10.40 7.39
N LEU A 130 23.94 -10.64 8.30
CA LEU A 130 23.66 -11.00 9.68
C LEU A 130 23.02 -9.85 10.46
N GLN A 131 23.51 -8.62 10.31
CA GLN A 131 22.91 -7.44 10.96
C GLN A 131 21.49 -7.19 10.45
N HIS A 132 21.25 -7.39 9.15
CA HIS A 132 19.93 -7.26 8.57
C HIS A 132 18.97 -8.31 9.15
N GLU A 133 19.39 -9.58 9.19
CA GLU A 133 18.61 -10.67 9.78
C GLU A 133 18.29 -10.39 11.25
N ILE A 134 19.29 -9.95 12.04
CA ILE A 134 19.09 -9.59 13.46
C ILE A 134 18.05 -8.46 13.59
N LEU A 135 18.12 -7.41 12.77
CA LEU A 135 17.17 -6.30 12.80
C LEU A 135 15.75 -6.75 12.41
N GLU A 136 15.61 -7.56 11.37
CA GLU A 136 14.31 -8.09 10.96
C GLU A 136 13.69 -8.95 12.06
N HIS A 137 14.48 -9.83 12.67
CA HIS A 137 14.04 -10.65 13.80
C HIS A 137 13.63 -9.79 15.00
N ALA A 138 14.39 -8.73 15.32
CA ALA A 138 14.04 -7.81 16.40
C ALA A 138 12.72 -7.06 16.16
N ILE A 139 12.48 -6.58 14.93
CA ILE A 139 11.22 -5.93 14.53
C ILE A 139 10.04 -6.90 14.63
N GLN A 140 10.22 -8.13 14.16
CA GLN A 140 9.21 -9.19 14.26
C GLN A 140 8.92 -9.52 15.73
N CYS A 141 9.94 -9.69 16.56
CA CYS A 141 9.79 -9.93 18.00
C CYS A 141 8.97 -8.82 18.66
N LYS A 142 9.30 -7.54 18.41
CA LYS A 142 8.54 -6.40 18.93
C LYS A 142 7.07 -6.46 18.52
N THR A 143 6.80 -6.81 17.26
CA THR A 143 5.44 -6.91 16.72
C THR A 143 4.64 -8.05 17.37
N TYR A 144 5.26 -9.21 17.58
CA TYR A 144 4.62 -10.35 18.24
C TYR A 144 4.37 -10.08 19.73
N VAL A 145 5.34 -9.48 20.42
CA VAL A 145 5.25 -9.18 21.86
C VAL A 145 4.17 -8.14 22.16
N ALA A 146 4.01 -7.12 21.30
CA ALA A 146 2.98 -6.09 21.48
C ALA A 146 1.54 -6.64 21.51
N LYS A 147 1.30 -7.82 20.94
CA LYS A 147 -0.01 -8.49 20.87
C LYS A 147 -0.08 -9.75 21.73
N PHE A 148 0.96 -10.03 22.51
CA PHE A 148 1.09 -11.28 23.26
C PHE A 148 0.41 -11.17 24.62
N HIS A 149 -0.40 -12.18 24.97
CA HIS A 149 -1.10 -12.26 26.24
C HIS A 149 -1.07 -13.70 26.81
N GLY A 150 -0.84 -13.82 28.12
CA GLY A 150 -0.90 -15.09 28.86
C GLY A 150 0.33 -15.99 28.71
N ARG A 151 0.15 -17.31 28.83
CA ARG A 151 1.20 -18.36 28.69
C ARG A 151 2.37 -18.22 29.66
N THR A 152 2.12 -17.68 30.84
CA THR A 152 3.14 -17.41 31.87
C THR A 152 3.85 -18.68 32.32
N ASP A 153 3.13 -19.81 32.41
CA ASP A 153 3.66 -21.13 32.73
C ASP A 153 4.71 -21.62 31.72
N VAL A 154 4.42 -21.49 30.43
CA VAL A 154 5.32 -21.87 29.34
C VAL A 154 6.55 -20.96 29.30
N LEU A 155 6.35 -19.64 29.50
CA LEU A 155 7.43 -18.66 29.54
C LEU A 155 8.38 -18.90 30.72
N SER A 156 7.85 -19.17 31.92
CA SER A 156 8.68 -19.50 33.09
C SER A 156 9.55 -20.73 32.85
N ARG A 157 8.97 -21.79 32.26
CA ARG A 157 9.72 -23.02 31.96
C ARG A 157 10.79 -22.81 30.88
N LEU A 158 10.50 -21.98 29.89
CA LEU A 158 11.50 -21.56 28.89
C LEU A 158 12.62 -20.74 29.52
N LYS A 159 12.30 -19.83 30.44
CA LYS A 159 13.28 -19.03 31.16
C LYS A 159 14.20 -19.90 32.02
N GLU A 160 13.63 -20.84 32.78
CA GLU A 160 14.40 -21.81 33.57
C GLU A 160 15.34 -22.64 32.69
N TYR A 161 14.87 -23.08 31.52
CA TYR A 161 15.69 -23.81 30.56
C TYR A 161 16.84 -22.96 30.00
N ILE A 162 16.57 -21.72 29.55
CA ILE A 162 17.60 -20.84 28.96
C ILE A 162 18.65 -20.43 29.99
N MET A 163 18.25 -20.21 31.24
CA MET A 163 19.15 -19.81 32.33
C MET A 163 19.96 -20.98 32.91
N ASN A 164 19.69 -22.22 32.51
CA ASN A 164 20.41 -23.39 33.00
C ASN A 164 21.64 -23.68 32.14
N GLU A 165 22.81 -23.22 32.59
CA GLU A 165 24.10 -23.39 31.88
C GLU A 165 24.54 -24.86 31.74
N GLU A 166 24.01 -25.78 32.55
CA GLU A 166 24.34 -27.20 32.48
C GLU A 166 23.49 -27.97 31.45
N GLU A 167 22.40 -27.36 30.95
CA GLU A 167 21.46 -28.01 30.04
C GLU A 167 21.88 -27.86 28.57
N ASN A 168 22.40 -28.94 27.99
CA ASN A 168 22.89 -28.98 26.60
C ASN A 168 21.90 -29.60 25.59
N ARG A 169 20.69 -29.99 26.02
CA ARG A 169 19.69 -30.59 25.11
C ARG A 169 18.88 -29.49 24.42
N ALA A 170 18.55 -29.67 23.14
CA ALA A 170 17.70 -28.72 22.41
C ALA A 170 16.28 -28.63 23.03
N CYS A 171 15.78 -27.41 23.26
CA CYS A 171 14.40 -27.18 23.69
C CYS A 171 13.44 -27.20 22.51
N ILE A 172 12.32 -27.93 22.68
CA ILE A 172 11.29 -28.08 21.65
C ILE A 172 10.00 -27.41 22.13
N VAL A 173 9.58 -26.36 21.43
CA VAL A 173 8.27 -25.73 21.61
C VAL A 173 7.30 -26.31 20.57
N TYR A 174 6.33 -27.11 21.02
CA TYR A 174 5.37 -27.79 20.15
C TYR A 174 3.92 -27.40 20.46
N GLY A 175 3.03 -27.65 19.50
CA GLY A 175 1.61 -27.30 19.56
C GLY A 175 0.99 -27.19 18.17
N ALA A 176 -0.34 -27.05 18.10
CA ALA A 176 -1.08 -26.95 16.84
C ALA A 176 -0.58 -25.80 15.93
N SER A 177 -0.82 -25.90 14.63
CA SER A 177 -0.53 -24.78 13.71
C SER A 177 -1.28 -23.52 14.15
N GLY A 178 -0.63 -22.35 14.08
CA GLY A 178 -1.22 -21.09 14.52
C GLY A 178 -1.38 -20.89 16.04
N CYS A 179 -0.96 -21.84 16.89
CA CYS A 179 -1.13 -21.71 18.35
C CYS A 179 -0.19 -20.70 19.04
N GLY A 180 0.61 -19.93 18.28
CA GLY A 180 1.46 -18.86 18.80
C GLY A 180 2.88 -19.28 19.22
N LYS A 181 3.41 -20.42 18.77
CA LYS A 181 4.78 -20.89 19.12
C LYS A 181 5.86 -19.85 18.88
N ILE A 182 5.84 -19.21 17.71
CA ILE A 182 6.79 -18.14 17.34
C ILE A 182 6.65 -16.95 18.28
N SER A 183 5.42 -16.59 18.65
CA SER A 183 5.16 -15.48 19.57
C SER A 183 5.62 -15.77 21.00
N VAL A 184 5.54 -17.03 21.45
CA VAL A 184 6.13 -17.47 22.74
C VAL A 184 7.65 -17.33 22.72
N LEU A 185 8.31 -17.79 21.65
CA LEU A 185 9.77 -17.65 21.51
C LEU A 185 10.19 -16.18 21.45
N ALA A 186 9.49 -15.35 20.67
CA ALA A 186 9.72 -13.92 20.60
C ALA A 186 9.57 -13.23 21.97
N LYS A 187 8.59 -13.64 22.77
CA LYS A 187 8.36 -13.11 24.12
C LYS A 187 9.45 -13.55 25.10
N ALA A 188 9.87 -14.82 25.05
CA ALA A 188 10.97 -15.31 25.85
C ALA A 188 12.29 -14.57 25.53
N ALA A 189 12.59 -14.33 24.25
CA ALA A 189 13.78 -13.58 23.84
C ALA A 189 13.82 -12.13 24.38
N VAL A 190 12.68 -11.53 24.72
CA VAL A 190 12.58 -10.17 25.28
C VAL A 190 12.53 -10.14 26.82
N GLU A 191 12.14 -11.24 27.47
CA GLU A 191 11.99 -11.31 28.94
C GLU A 191 13.11 -12.06 29.66
N VAL A 192 13.89 -12.83 28.90
CA VAL A 192 15.01 -13.65 29.41
C VAL A 192 16.36 -12.95 29.17
N TYR A 193 16.45 -12.11 28.14
CA TYR A 193 17.53 -11.13 27.92
C TYR A 193 17.05 -9.73 28.29
#